data_AF-A0AAD7TAX7-F1
#
_entry.id   AF-A0AAD7TAX7-F1
#
_cell.length_a   1.000
_cell.length_b   1.000
_cell.length_c   1.000
_cell.angle_alpha   90.00
_cell.angle_beta   90.00
_cell.angle_gamma   90.00
#
_symmetry.space_group_name_H-M   'P 1'
#
loop_
_entity.id
_entity.type
_entity.pdbx_description
1 polymer ?
#
loop_
_entity_poly.entity_id
_entity_poly.type
_entity_poly.pdbx_seq_one_letter_code
_entity_poly.pdbx_strand_id
1 'polypeptide(L)'
;YEWYIPITWTKTGLGQDPETYWLLQKTATHNPLITTENEWVLANINVTGYYRVNYDSANWERLLHQLSSDHQVIPVINRAQLVDDAFNLARAKMVDTTLALRTTQYLYREREFMPWDSAISNLNYFFLMFDRSEVYGPMQAYLRNQVTPLFNHFKNITSDWKELNTTGHTEQYNQVNAIWLACKTGLDGCQNLIRDWYKQWMNDSSNNPIHPNLRATVYCSAIAAGGAEEWDFGWKMFDSATIATEADKLMSALACTKQPWLLKRYLEYTLDPDKIRKQDATFIIVYIANNVVGQSLAWDFIRERWEYIFTQYGGGSFSFSSLIDRVTQRFSTEFELKQLQQFKEDNAHIGFGSGTLALEQAIERTMANIKWVAENKKPVLNWFDSQLPPREITA
;
A
#
# COMPACT_ATOMS: atom_id res chain seq x y z
N TYR A 1 -14.13 -7.36 -27.49
CA TYR A 1 -13.05 -8.35 -27.29
C TYR A 1 -13.66 -9.60 -26.67
N GLU A 2 -13.30 -10.78 -27.16
CA GLU A 2 -13.81 -12.08 -26.70
C GLU A 2 -12.63 -13.06 -26.58
N TRP A 3 -12.67 -13.94 -25.59
CA TRP A 3 -11.66 -14.97 -25.34
C TRP A 3 -12.35 -16.30 -25.02
N TYR A 4 -11.69 -17.40 -25.36
CA TYR A 4 -12.07 -18.72 -24.86
C TYR A 4 -11.43 -18.93 -23.49
N ILE A 5 -12.25 -19.11 -22.47
CA ILE A 5 -11.79 -19.06 -21.08
C ILE A 5 -12.03 -20.42 -20.41
N PRO A 6 -10.99 -21.11 -19.90
CA PRO A 6 -11.16 -22.25 -19.01
C PRO A 6 -11.51 -21.75 -17.61
N ILE A 7 -12.75 -21.98 -17.20
CA ILE A 7 -13.28 -21.62 -15.89
C ILE A 7 -13.13 -22.82 -14.96
N THR A 8 -12.11 -22.78 -14.10
CA THR A 8 -12.00 -23.72 -12.97
C THR A 8 -12.93 -23.26 -11.85
N TRP A 9 -13.66 -24.14 -11.20
CA TRP A 9 -14.58 -23.74 -10.13
C TRP A 9 -14.78 -24.85 -9.08
N THR A 10 -15.21 -24.45 -7.90
CA THR A 10 -15.62 -25.36 -6.82
C THR A 10 -16.86 -24.81 -6.12
N LYS A 11 -17.53 -25.68 -5.37
CA LYS A 11 -18.77 -25.37 -4.66
C LYS A 11 -18.74 -26.00 -3.27
N THR A 12 -19.28 -25.30 -2.28
CA THR A 12 -19.41 -25.87 -0.93
C THR A 12 -20.26 -27.15 -0.99
N GLY A 13 -19.77 -28.24 -0.40
CA GLY A 13 -20.50 -29.52 -0.34
C GLY A 13 -20.11 -30.55 -1.40
N LEU A 14 -19.25 -30.21 -2.37
CA LEU A 14 -18.64 -31.20 -3.27
C LEU A 14 -17.31 -31.71 -2.69
N GLY A 15 -17.06 -33.01 -2.85
CA GLY A 15 -15.80 -33.66 -2.51
C GLY A 15 -14.63 -33.16 -3.36
N GLN A 16 -14.06 -32.03 -2.94
CA GLN A 16 -12.69 -31.53 -3.04
C GLN A 16 -11.99 -31.30 -4.40
N ASP A 17 -12.44 -31.85 -5.54
CA ASP A 17 -11.76 -31.58 -6.81
C ASP A 17 -12.41 -30.43 -7.61
N PRO A 18 -11.63 -29.40 -8.02
CA PRO A 18 -12.12 -28.36 -8.91
C PRO A 18 -12.58 -28.91 -10.27
N GLU A 19 -13.75 -28.48 -10.72
CA GLU A 19 -14.24 -28.78 -12.07
C GLU A 19 -13.79 -27.70 -13.07
N THR A 20 -13.79 -28.03 -14.36
CA THR A 20 -13.45 -27.08 -15.43
C THR A 20 -14.56 -26.97 -16.46
N TYR A 21 -14.97 -25.74 -16.76
CA TYR A 21 -15.91 -25.39 -17.82
C TYR A 21 -15.27 -24.46 -18.84
N TRP A 22 -15.34 -24.77 -20.13
CA TRP A 22 -14.84 -23.87 -21.18
C TRP A 22 -15.93 -22.91 -21.65
N LEU A 23 -15.74 -21.62 -21.38
CA LEU A 23 -16.57 -20.56 -21.93
C LEU A 23 -16.11 -20.26 -23.38
N LEU A 24 -16.83 -20.82 -24.35
CA LEU A 24 -16.52 -20.70 -25.79
C LEU A 24 -17.30 -19.58 -26.49
N GLN A 25 -18.25 -18.97 -25.80
CA GLN A 25 -19.14 -17.94 -26.31
C GLN A 25 -19.13 -16.74 -25.36
N LYS A 26 -19.53 -15.57 -25.84
CA LYS A 26 -19.64 -14.36 -25.01
C LYS A 26 -20.49 -14.54 -23.74
N THR A 27 -21.53 -15.37 -23.82
CA THR A 27 -22.41 -15.68 -22.69
C THR A 27 -22.83 -17.14 -22.78
N ALA A 28 -22.82 -17.82 -21.64
CA ALA A 28 -23.30 -19.19 -21.53
C ALA A 28 -23.92 -19.42 -20.14
N THR A 29 -24.80 -20.41 -20.05
CA THR A 29 -25.32 -20.92 -18.78
C THR A 29 -24.78 -22.32 -18.57
N HIS A 30 -24.20 -22.56 -17.40
CA HIS A 30 -23.72 -23.87 -17.02
C HIS A 30 -24.38 -24.27 -15.69
N ASN A 31 -25.39 -25.15 -15.79
CA ASN A 31 -26.26 -25.52 -14.68
C ASN A 31 -25.53 -25.99 -13.39
N PRO A 32 -24.39 -26.70 -13.46
CA PRO A 32 -23.63 -27.09 -12.26
C PRO A 32 -23.13 -25.92 -11.39
N LEU A 33 -22.92 -24.72 -11.97
CA LEU A 33 -22.51 -23.51 -11.22
C LEU A 33 -23.67 -22.88 -10.42
N ILE A 34 -24.91 -23.34 -10.62
CA ILE A 34 -26.08 -22.80 -9.91
C ILE A 34 -26.03 -23.27 -8.46
N THR A 35 -26.12 -22.32 -7.53
CA THR A 35 -26.07 -22.55 -6.08
C THR A 35 -27.47 -22.67 -5.48
N THR A 36 -27.64 -23.55 -4.49
CA THR A 36 -28.81 -23.54 -3.59
C THR A 36 -28.56 -22.61 -2.39
N GLU A 37 -29.55 -22.44 -1.51
CA GLU A 37 -29.51 -21.43 -0.44
C GLU A 37 -28.27 -21.50 0.47
N ASN A 38 -27.72 -22.69 0.68
CA ASN A 38 -26.61 -22.95 1.61
C ASN A 38 -25.26 -23.18 0.93
N GLU A 39 -25.16 -22.97 -0.39
CA GLU A 39 -23.95 -23.23 -1.17
C GLU A 39 -23.39 -21.94 -1.74
N TRP A 40 -22.07 -21.78 -1.68
CA TRP A 40 -21.34 -20.79 -2.46
C TRP A 40 -20.61 -21.48 -3.61
N VAL A 41 -20.42 -20.74 -4.70
CA VAL A 41 -19.55 -21.12 -5.81
C VAL A 41 -18.35 -20.17 -5.85
N LEU A 42 -17.18 -20.73 -6.13
CA LEU A 42 -15.94 -19.99 -6.27
C LEU A 42 -15.29 -20.41 -7.59
N ALA A 43 -14.96 -19.44 -8.43
CA ALA A 43 -14.33 -19.68 -9.72
C ALA A 43 -12.91 -19.14 -9.78
N ASN A 44 -12.15 -19.62 -10.75
CA ASN A 44 -10.72 -19.43 -10.93
C ASN A 44 -9.90 -20.01 -9.77
N ILE A 45 -10.06 -21.30 -9.48
CA ILE A 45 -9.33 -21.97 -8.38
C ILE A 45 -7.82 -21.83 -8.59
N ASN A 46 -7.13 -21.33 -7.55
CA ASN A 46 -5.72 -20.93 -7.54
C ASN A 46 -5.32 -19.85 -8.56
N VAL A 47 -6.29 -19.14 -9.14
CA VAL A 47 -6.09 -18.02 -10.08
C VAL A 47 -5.20 -18.42 -11.26
N THR A 48 -5.40 -19.63 -11.78
CA THR A 48 -4.65 -20.15 -12.93
C THR A 48 -5.09 -19.52 -14.25
N GLY A 49 -6.32 -18.99 -14.29
CA GLY A 49 -6.87 -18.26 -15.42
C GLY A 49 -6.60 -16.76 -15.34
N TYR A 50 -6.28 -16.16 -16.48
CA TYR A 50 -6.05 -14.71 -16.61
C TYR A 50 -7.37 -13.93 -16.75
N TYR A 51 -8.19 -13.94 -15.70
CA TYR A 51 -9.44 -13.21 -15.61
C TYR A 51 -9.85 -12.96 -14.16
N ARG A 52 -10.72 -11.97 -13.95
CA ARG A 52 -11.34 -11.65 -12.66
C ARG A 52 -12.74 -12.22 -12.61
N VAL A 53 -13.22 -12.58 -11.42
CA VAL A 53 -14.56 -13.16 -11.24
C VAL A 53 -15.44 -12.20 -10.45
N ASN A 54 -16.61 -11.88 -11.01
CA ASN A 54 -17.69 -11.27 -10.26
C ASN A 54 -18.78 -12.30 -9.99
N TYR A 55 -19.48 -12.14 -8.88
CA TYR A 55 -20.59 -12.98 -8.46
C TYR A 55 -21.84 -12.13 -8.27
N ASP A 56 -23.02 -12.75 -8.28
CA ASP A 56 -24.23 -12.07 -7.82
C ASP A 56 -24.15 -11.77 -6.32
N SER A 57 -25.00 -10.87 -5.85
CA SER A 57 -24.99 -10.42 -4.45
C SER A 57 -25.17 -11.57 -3.46
N ALA A 58 -26.01 -12.57 -3.76
CA ALA A 58 -26.25 -13.67 -2.83
C ALA A 58 -25.00 -14.55 -2.68
N ASN A 59 -24.30 -14.85 -3.77
CA ASN A 59 -23.06 -15.61 -3.69
C ASN A 59 -21.92 -14.82 -3.01
N TRP A 60 -21.82 -13.51 -3.23
CA TRP A 60 -20.91 -12.65 -2.47
C TRP A 60 -21.17 -12.73 -0.96
N GLU A 61 -22.43 -12.64 -0.52
CA GLU A 61 -22.79 -12.76 0.89
C GLU A 61 -22.37 -14.11 1.48
N ARG A 62 -22.57 -15.21 0.75
CA ARG A 62 -22.18 -16.55 1.20
C ARG A 62 -20.66 -16.71 1.29
N LEU A 63 -19.90 -16.15 0.34
CA LEU A 63 -18.43 -16.14 0.39
C LEU A 63 -17.90 -15.29 1.55
N LEU A 64 -18.48 -14.11 1.79
CA LEU A 64 -18.14 -13.25 2.93
C LEU A 64 -18.45 -13.93 4.28
N HIS A 65 -19.58 -14.63 4.36
CA HIS A 65 -19.93 -15.44 5.52
C HIS A 65 -18.90 -16.56 5.74
N GLN A 66 -18.54 -17.33 4.69
CA GLN A 66 -17.53 -18.38 4.78
C GLN A 66 -16.17 -17.85 5.27
N LEU A 67 -15.69 -16.73 4.71
CA LEU A 67 -14.45 -16.08 5.16
C LEU A 67 -14.50 -15.72 6.65
N SER A 68 -15.65 -15.24 7.13
CA SER A 68 -15.80 -14.82 8.53
C SER A 68 -15.96 -15.99 9.50
N SER A 69 -16.64 -17.07 9.09
CA SER A 69 -16.90 -18.25 9.91
C SER A 69 -15.69 -19.17 9.97
N ASP A 70 -15.18 -19.56 8.80
CA ASP A 70 -14.04 -20.45 8.64
C ASP A 70 -13.38 -20.20 7.27
N HIS A 71 -12.45 -19.24 7.23
CA HIS A 71 -11.75 -18.89 5.99
C HIS A 71 -10.88 -20.04 5.46
N GLN A 72 -10.48 -21.01 6.28
CA GLN A 72 -9.56 -22.08 5.84
C GLN A 72 -10.20 -23.06 4.85
N VAL A 73 -11.53 -23.09 4.76
CA VAL A 73 -12.26 -23.83 3.71
C VAL A 73 -11.94 -23.28 2.32
N ILE A 74 -11.65 -21.98 2.19
CA ILE A 74 -11.29 -21.35 0.92
C ILE A 74 -9.76 -21.38 0.77
N PRO A 75 -9.21 -21.87 -0.37
CA PRO A 75 -7.77 -21.89 -0.60
C PRO A 75 -7.12 -20.52 -0.45
N VAL A 76 -5.88 -20.49 0.08
CA VAL A 76 -5.17 -19.24 0.40
C VAL A 76 -5.06 -18.26 -0.77
N ILE A 77 -4.81 -18.75 -1.99
CA ILE A 77 -4.72 -17.92 -3.19
C ILE A 77 -6.08 -17.33 -3.54
N ASN A 78 -7.16 -18.11 -3.41
CA ASN A 78 -8.50 -17.61 -3.69
C ASN A 78 -9.01 -16.64 -2.62
N ARG A 79 -8.56 -16.75 -1.36
CA ARG A 79 -8.84 -15.70 -0.35
C ARG A 79 -8.21 -14.36 -0.74
N ALA A 80 -6.99 -14.40 -1.27
CA ALA A 80 -6.34 -13.21 -1.83
C ALA A 80 -7.06 -12.69 -3.09
N GLN A 81 -7.53 -13.60 -3.96
CA GLN A 81 -8.32 -13.26 -5.15
C GLN A 81 -9.63 -12.58 -4.78
N LEU A 82 -10.39 -13.08 -3.80
CA LEU A 82 -11.68 -12.48 -3.43
C LEU A 82 -11.53 -11.03 -3.00
N VAL A 83 -10.46 -10.72 -2.27
CA VAL A 83 -10.09 -9.34 -1.93
C VAL A 83 -9.71 -8.58 -3.20
N ASP A 84 -8.76 -9.07 -3.99
CA ASP A 84 -8.25 -8.34 -5.17
C ASP A 84 -9.34 -8.07 -6.22
N ASP A 85 -10.14 -9.10 -6.56
CA ASP A 85 -11.25 -9.00 -7.49
C ASP A 85 -12.30 -8.01 -6.98
N ALA A 86 -12.70 -8.08 -5.71
CA ALA A 86 -13.71 -7.16 -5.18
C ALA A 86 -13.27 -5.69 -5.26
N PHE A 87 -12.01 -5.36 -4.91
CA PHE A 87 -11.49 -4.00 -5.02
C PHE A 87 -11.39 -3.52 -6.48
N ASN A 88 -10.97 -4.38 -7.40
CA ASN A 88 -10.89 -4.03 -8.82
C ASN A 88 -12.28 -3.91 -9.48
N LEU A 89 -13.23 -4.77 -9.09
CA LEU A 89 -14.63 -4.68 -9.50
C LEU A 89 -15.29 -3.41 -8.96
N ALA A 90 -14.98 -3.01 -7.72
CA ALA A 90 -15.44 -1.74 -7.16
C ALA A 90 -14.88 -0.54 -7.93
N ARG A 91 -13.59 -0.57 -8.26
CA ARG A 91 -12.96 0.45 -9.12
C ARG A 91 -13.61 0.51 -10.51
N ALA A 92 -14.05 -0.62 -11.05
CA ALA A 92 -14.80 -0.72 -12.30
C ALA A 92 -16.31 -0.42 -12.15
N LYS A 93 -16.78 -0.06 -10.94
CA LYS A 93 -18.19 0.22 -10.62
C LYS A 93 -19.13 -0.98 -10.86
N MET A 94 -18.60 -2.19 -10.77
CA MET A 94 -19.37 -3.44 -10.92
C MET A 94 -19.91 -3.97 -9.58
N VAL A 95 -19.29 -3.56 -8.46
CA VAL A 95 -19.75 -3.80 -7.09
C VAL A 95 -19.53 -2.53 -6.28
N ASP A 96 -20.17 -2.44 -5.11
CA ASP A 96 -19.96 -1.30 -4.21
C ASP A 96 -18.57 -1.36 -3.55
N THR A 97 -17.97 -0.19 -3.35
CA THR A 97 -16.70 -0.06 -2.62
C THR A 97 -16.78 -0.61 -1.20
N THR A 98 -17.96 -0.54 -0.57
CA THR A 98 -18.20 -1.14 0.76
C THR A 98 -18.21 -2.66 0.72
N LEU A 99 -18.66 -3.30 -0.37
CA LEU A 99 -18.54 -4.76 -0.55
C LEU A 99 -17.06 -5.16 -0.61
N ALA A 100 -16.23 -4.41 -1.36
CA ALA A 100 -14.80 -4.64 -1.38
C ALA A 100 -14.17 -4.53 0.02
N LEU A 101 -14.51 -3.49 0.79
CA LEU A 101 -14.05 -3.35 2.17
C LEU A 101 -14.49 -4.51 3.08
N ARG A 102 -15.70 -5.03 2.91
CA ARG A 102 -16.20 -6.20 3.66
C ARG A 102 -15.36 -7.45 3.46
N THR A 103 -14.72 -7.63 2.29
CA THR A 103 -13.78 -8.75 2.08
C THR A 103 -12.59 -8.73 3.04
N THR A 104 -12.29 -7.58 3.67
CA THR A 104 -11.17 -7.46 4.62
C THR A 104 -11.55 -7.80 6.07
N GLN A 105 -12.85 -7.94 6.38
CA GLN A 105 -13.33 -8.06 7.77
C GLN A 105 -12.86 -9.34 8.49
N TYR A 106 -12.50 -10.40 7.76
CA TYR A 106 -12.03 -11.64 8.35
C TYR A 106 -10.52 -11.61 8.69
N LEU A 107 -9.77 -10.61 8.20
CA LEU A 107 -8.30 -10.60 8.26
C LEU A 107 -7.74 -10.68 9.70
N TYR A 108 -8.50 -10.26 10.71
CA TYR A 108 -8.10 -10.45 12.12
C TYR A 108 -7.83 -11.92 12.49
N ARG A 109 -8.41 -12.87 11.76
CA ARG A 109 -8.15 -14.32 11.90
C ARG A 109 -7.12 -14.86 10.91
N GLU A 110 -6.81 -14.14 9.85
CA GLU A 110 -5.87 -14.57 8.81
C GLU A 110 -4.42 -14.57 9.30
N ARG A 111 -3.65 -15.60 8.93
CA ARG A 111 -2.24 -15.80 9.28
C ARG A 111 -1.35 -16.01 8.06
N GLU A 112 -1.93 -16.19 6.89
CA GLU A 112 -1.20 -16.39 5.64
C GLU A 112 -0.85 -15.08 4.95
N PHE A 113 0.27 -15.09 4.22
CA PHE A 113 0.81 -13.90 3.55
C PHE A 113 -0.10 -13.36 2.45
N MET A 114 -0.52 -14.20 1.50
CA MET A 114 -1.15 -13.75 0.26
C MET A 114 -2.43 -12.91 0.48
N PRO A 115 -3.35 -13.27 1.40
CA PRO A 115 -4.55 -12.45 1.58
C PRO A 115 -4.28 -11.12 2.30
N TRP A 116 -3.31 -11.09 3.23
CA TRP A 116 -2.84 -9.86 3.85
C TRP A 116 -2.18 -8.93 2.82
N ASP A 117 -1.33 -9.49 1.96
CA ASP A 117 -0.64 -8.73 0.91
C ASP A 117 -1.62 -8.15 -0.12
N SER A 118 -2.61 -8.94 -0.54
CA SER A 118 -3.70 -8.48 -1.42
C SER A 118 -4.50 -7.33 -0.80
N ALA A 119 -4.85 -7.44 0.49
CA ALA A 119 -5.59 -6.40 1.20
C ALA A 119 -4.77 -5.11 1.34
N ILE A 120 -3.51 -5.20 1.78
CA ILE A 120 -2.61 -4.06 1.91
C ILE A 120 -2.40 -3.36 0.57
N SER A 121 -2.16 -4.14 -0.49
CA SER A 121 -1.94 -3.63 -1.84
C SER A 121 -3.14 -2.86 -2.37
N ASN A 122 -4.36 -3.37 -2.18
CA ASN A 122 -5.59 -2.71 -2.60
C ASN A 122 -5.93 -1.48 -1.73
N LEU A 123 -5.65 -1.54 -0.42
CA LEU A 123 -5.84 -0.41 0.51
C LEU A 123 -4.81 0.71 0.33
N ASN A 124 -3.71 0.50 -0.40
CA ASN A 124 -2.74 1.56 -0.68
C ASN A 124 -3.38 2.77 -1.39
N TYR A 125 -4.32 2.54 -2.31
CA TYR A 125 -5.05 3.63 -2.95
C TYR A 125 -5.92 4.41 -1.95
N PHE A 126 -6.54 3.71 -1.00
CA PHE A 126 -7.33 4.34 0.07
C PHE A 126 -6.44 5.18 0.97
N PHE A 127 -5.24 4.70 1.33
CA PHE A 127 -4.27 5.52 2.05
C PHE A 127 -3.90 6.78 1.25
N LEU A 128 -3.59 6.67 -0.03
CA LEU A 128 -3.22 7.83 -0.86
C LEU A 128 -4.33 8.87 -0.99
N MET A 129 -5.59 8.44 -1.09
CA MET A 129 -6.73 9.33 -1.26
C MET A 129 -7.20 9.94 0.07
N PHE A 130 -7.00 9.22 1.18
CA PHE A 130 -7.62 9.59 2.45
C PHE A 130 -6.66 9.98 3.56
N ASP A 131 -5.33 9.83 3.42
CA ASP A 131 -4.32 10.18 4.46
C ASP A 131 -4.30 11.66 4.88
N ARG A 132 -4.98 12.53 4.12
CA ARG A 132 -5.18 13.97 4.41
C ARG A 132 -6.65 14.33 4.69
N SER A 133 -7.48 13.36 5.08
CA SER A 133 -8.93 13.55 5.27
C SER A 133 -9.43 12.95 6.59
N GLU A 134 -10.67 13.30 6.96
CA GLU A 134 -11.35 12.77 8.15
C GLU A 134 -11.54 11.24 8.15
N VAL A 135 -11.48 10.60 6.96
CA VAL A 135 -11.57 9.14 6.80
C VAL A 135 -10.35 8.43 7.40
N TYR A 136 -9.21 9.10 7.47
CA TYR A 136 -7.95 8.47 7.87
C TYR A 136 -7.98 7.94 9.30
N GLY A 137 -8.53 8.70 10.25
CA GLY A 137 -8.60 8.30 11.66
C GLY A 137 -9.36 6.98 11.85
N PRO A 138 -10.62 6.88 11.39
CA PRO A 138 -11.38 5.63 11.44
C PRO A 138 -10.73 4.48 10.67
N MET A 139 -10.17 4.74 9.48
CA MET A 139 -9.43 3.73 8.70
C MET A 139 -8.23 3.17 9.48
N GLN A 140 -7.43 4.04 10.11
CA GLN A 140 -6.28 3.65 10.93
C GLN A 140 -6.71 2.79 12.13
N ALA A 141 -7.79 3.17 12.81
CA ALA A 141 -8.33 2.41 13.94
C ALA A 141 -8.83 1.02 13.52
N TYR A 142 -9.58 0.94 12.41
CA TYR A 142 -10.02 -0.35 11.86
C TYR A 142 -8.83 -1.25 11.52
N LEU A 143 -7.86 -0.75 10.75
CA LEU A 143 -6.70 -1.55 10.34
C LEU A 143 -5.80 -1.95 11.51
N ARG A 144 -5.68 -1.10 12.54
CA ARG A 144 -5.02 -1.45 13.80
C ARG A 144 -5.69 -2.67 14.44
N ASN A 145 -7.02 -2.68 14.52
CA ASN A 145 -7.77 -3.81 15.07
C ASN A 145 -7.59 -5.08 14.24
N GLN A 146 -7.56 -4.97 12.91
CA GLN A 146 -7.32 -6.12 12.03
C GLN A 146 -5.91 -6.70 12.19
N VAL A 147 -4.87 -5.86 12.24
CA VAL A 147 -3.47 -6.34 12.27
C VAL A 147 -3.00 -6.79 13.66
N THR A 148 -3.63 -6.30 14.74
CA THR A 148 -3.19 -6.58 16.12
C THR A 148 -3.04 -8.09 16.42
N PRO A 149 -4.00 -8.97 16.05
CA PRO A 149 -3.83 -10.41 16.25
C PRO A 149 -2.67 -11.01 15.46
N LEU A 150 -2.41 -10.52 14.24
CA LEU A 150 -1.27 -10.97 13.42
C LEU A 150 0.06 -10.53 14.05
N PHE A 151 0.16 -9.28 14.49
CA PHE A 151 1.32 -8.77 15.21
C PHE A 151 1.61 -9.60 16.47
N ASN A 152 0.58 -9.90 17.27
CA ASN A 152 0.72 -10.72 18.47
C ASN A 152 1.07 -12.18 18.16
N HIS A 153 0.58 -12.73 17.05
CA HIS A 153 0.98 -14.06 16.57
C HIS A 153 2.49 -14.10 16.30
N PHE A 154 3.02 -13.14 15.53
CA PHE A 154 4.45 -13.08 15.26
C PHE A 154 5.28 -12.82 16.53
N LYS A 155 4.80 -11.95 17.43
CA LYS A 155 5.41 -11.75 18.75
C LYS A 155 5.57 -13.08 19.50
N ASN A 156 4.55 -13.93 19.49
CA ASN A 156 4.57 -15.21 20.21
C ASN A 156 5.52 -16.22 19.56
N ILE A 157 5.43 -16.44 18.24
CA ILE A 157 6.24 -17.47 17.57
C ILE A 157 7.72 -17.07 17.42
N THR A 158 8.06 -15.80 17.62
CA THR A 158 9.44 -15.28 17.58
C THR A 158 10.01 -15.02 18.98
N SER A 159 9.43 -15.63 20.02
CA SER A 159 9.90 -15.53 21.41
C SER A 159 10.05 -14.07 21.86
N ASP A 160 9.01 -13.27 21.66
CA ASP A 160 8.98 -11.82 21.91
C ASP A 160 9.98 -11.04 21.02
N TRP A 161 9.98 -11.36 19.73
CA TRP A 161 10.84 -10.73 18.70
C TRP A 161 12.35 -10.95 18.90
N LYS A 162 12.74 -11.94 19.71
CA LYS A 162 14.14 -12.32 19.94
C LYS A 162 14.66 -13.30 18.90
N GLU A 163 13.78 -14.16 18.40
CA GLU A 163 14.09 -15.20 17.42
C GLU A 163 13.38 -14.88 16.11
N LEU A 164 13.97 -13.97 15.33
CA LEU A 164 13.35 -13.41 14.12
C LEU A 164 13.41 -14.35 12.90
N ASN A 165 14.03 -15.52 13.03
CA ASN A 165 14.13 -16.52 11.98
C ASN A 165 12.89 -17.42 11.98
N THR A 166 11.86 -17.06 11.19
CA THR A 166 10.77 -18.00 10.88
C THR A 166 11.20 -18.96 9.77
N THR A 167 10.66 -20.18 9.79
CA THR A 167 11.13 -21.28 8.93
C THR A 167 10.65 -21.16 7.48
N GLY A 168 9.50 -20.52 7.23
CA GLY A 168 8.93 -20.33 5.89
C GLY A 168 9.15 -18.94 5.29
N HIS A 169 9.43 -18.87 3.98
CA HIS A 169 9.54 -17.59 3.26
C HIS A 169 8.27 -16.73 3.33
N THR A 170 7.09 -17.35 3.18
CA THR A 170 5.79 -16.66 3.27
C THR A 170 5.55 -16.09 4.66
N GLU A 171 5.95 -16.81 5.71
CA GLU A 171 5.86 -16.31 7.09
C GLU A 171 6.76 -15.09 7.29
N GLN A 172 7.98 -15.09 6.74
CA GLN A 172 8.89 -13.94 6.80
C GLN A 172 8.28 -12.71 6.11
N TYR A 173 7.66 -12.89 4.95
CA TYR A 173 6.96 -11.79 4.27
C TYR A 173 5.76 -11.29 5.08
N ASN A 174 4.98 -12.20 5.69
CA ASN A 174 3.83 -11.79 6.47
C ASN A 174 4.23 -11.12 7.79
N GLN A 175 5.39 -11.49 8.36
CA GLN A 175 5.99 -10.79 9.50
C GLN A 175 6.31 -9.33 9.16
N VAL A 176 6.85 -9.07 7.96
CA VAL A 176 7.07 -7.71 7.46
C VAL A 176 5.75 -6.94 7.36
N ASN A 177 4.72 -7.55 6.76
CA ASN A 177 3.39 -6.94 6.64
C ASN A 177 2.77 -6.63 8.02
N ALA A 178 2.90 -7.54 8.98
CA ALA A 178 2.40 -7.38 10.34
C ALA A 178 3.05 -6.19 11.05
N ILE A 179 4.39 -6.11 11.05
CA ILE A 179 5.12 -4.99 11.66
C ILE A 179 4.81 -3.69 10.93
N TRP A 180 4.84 -3.70 9.59
CA TRP A 180 4.59 -2.50 8.80
C TRP A 180 3.22 -1.90 9.08
N LEU A 181 2.16 -2.71 9.00
CA LEU A 181 0.80 -2.19 9.19
C LEU A 181 0.54 -1.85 10.67
N ALA A 182 1.09 -2.61 11.62
CA ALA A 182 0.98 -2.30 13.05
C ALA A 182 1.65 -0.96 13.39
N CYS A 183 2.87 -0.72 12.91
CA CYS A 183 3.57 0.54 13.15
C CYS A 183 2.93 1.69 12.39
N LYS A 184 2.55 1.49 11.11
CA LYS A 184 1.84 2.49 10.30
C LYS A 184 0.52 2.93 10.94
N THR A 185 -0.18 2.00 11.60
CA THR A 185 -1.43 2.29 12.31
C THR A 185 -1.25 2.78 13.74
N GLY A 186 -0.01 2.96 14.22
CA GLY A 186 0.27 3.48 15.56
C GLY A 186 -0.05 2.48 16.68
N LEU A 187 0.11 1.17 16.46
CA LEU A 187 0.02 0.18 17.52
C LEU A 187 1.18 0.37 18.52
N ASP A 188 0.87 0.65 19.80
CA ASP A 188 1.87 0.93 20.84
C ASP A 188 2.93 -0.16 20.97
N GLY A 189 2.53 -1.43 20.89
CA GLY A 189 3.47 -2.56 20.92
C GLY A 189 4.50 -2.51 19.79
N CYS A 190 4.11 -2.07 18.60
CA CYS A 190 5.03 -1.90 17.47
C CYS A 190 5.91 -0.67 17.66
N GLN A 191 5.33 0.46 18.11
CA GLN A 191 6.05 1.71 18.36
C GLN A 191 7.15 1.56 19.42
N ASN A 192 6.88 0.81 20.49
CA ASN A 192 7.89 0.51 21.51
C ASN A 192 8.99 -0.40 20.96
N LEU A 193 8.62 -1.48 20.26
CA LEU A 193 9.57 -2.43 19.67
C LEU A 193 10.58 -1.75 18.73
N ILE A 194 10.08 -0.96 17.78
CA ILE A 194 10.94 -0.31 16.77
C ILE A 194 11.82 0.77 17.39
N ARG A 195 11.32 1.51 18.40
CA ARG A 195 12.13 2.48 19.16
C ARG A 195 13.25 1.79 19.92
N ASP A 196 12.96 0.67 20.56
CA ASP A 196 13.96 -0.06 21.35
C ASP A 196 15.05 -0.67 20.47
N TRP A 197 14.70 -1.26 19.33
CA TRP A 197 15.68 -1.77 18.36
C TRP A 197 16.55 -0.67 17.76
N TYR A 198 15.93 0.45 17.34
CA TYR A 198 16.68 1.54 16.73
C TYR A 198 17.62 2.20 17.75
N LYS A 199 17.16 2.39 19.00
CA LYS A 199 17.99 2.89 20.09
C LYS A 199 19.17 1.97 20.42
N GLN A 200 18.96 0.65 20.43
CA GLN A 200 20.05 -0.31 20.60
C GLN A 200 21.09 -0.17 19.48
N TRP A 201 20.64 -0.01 18.24
CA TRP A 201 21.55 0.22 17.11
C TRP A 201 22.29 1.56 17.20
N MET A 202 21.64 2.63 17.67
CA MET A 202 22.28 3.92 17.90
C MET A 202 23.38 3.83 18.98
N ASN A 203 23.18 2.99 20.01
CA ASN A 203 24.16 2.78 21.07
C ASN A 203 25.37 1.94 20.62
N ASP A 204 25.17 1.01 19.69
CA ASP A 204 26.23 0.20 19.08
C ASP A 204 26.05 0.14 17.55
N SER A 205 26.59 1.15 16.86
CA SER A 205 26.44 1.26 15.40
C SER A 205 27.12 0.12 14.64
N SER A 206 28.05 -0.61 15.29
CA SER A 206 28.76 -1.74 14.67
C SER A 206 27.93 -3.03 14.67
N ASN A 207 26.94 -3.12 15.55
CA ASN A 207 26.11 -4.31 15.72
C ASN A 207 24.62 -3.95 15.59
N ASN A 208 24.11 -4.01 14.38
CA ASN A 208 22.71 -3.73 14.11
C ASN A 208 21.81 -4.93 14.49
N PRO A 209 20.97 -4.81 15.54
CA PRO A 209 20.12 -5.91 16.00
C PRO A 209 18.92 -6.19 15.09
N ILE A 210 18.66 -5.32 14.10
CA ILE A 210 17.48 -5.41 13.24
C ILE A 210 17.74 -6.38 12.10
N HIS A 211 16.94 -7.46 12.06
CA HIS A 211 17.01 -8.45 11.00
C HIS A 211 16.83 -7.81 9.61
N PRO A 212 17.62 -8.20 8.58
CA PRO A 212 17.63 -7.54 7.27
C PRO A 212 16.27 -7.38 6.58
N ASN A 213 15.35 -8.34 6.77
CA ASN A 213 14.00 -8.29 6.21
C ASN A 213 13.15 -7.17 6.83
N LEU A 214 13.43 -6.79 8.08
CA LEU A 214 12.63 -5.81 8.83
C LEU A 214 13.18 -4.39 8.72
N ARG A 215 14.44 -4.22 8.29
CA ARG A 215 15.16 -2.94 8.29
C ARG A 215 14.40 -1.80 7.61
N ALA A 216 13.85 -2.03 6.42
CA ALA A 216 13.11 -0.99 5.70
C ALA A 216 11.95 -0.42 6.54
N THR A 217 11.15 -1.31 7.13
CA THR A 217 10.02 -0.95 8.00
C THR A 217 10.47 -0.33 9.31
N VAL A 218 11.47 -0.92 9.98
CA VAL A 218 11.94 -0.46 11.30
C VAL A 218 12.61 0.90 11.19
N TYR A 219 13.51 1.11 10.23
CA TYR A 219 14.18 2.40 10.03
C TYR A 219 13.17 3.51 9.74
N CYS A 220 12.28 3.27 8.78
CA CYS A 220 11.25 4.24 8.41
C CYS A 220 10.35 4.57 9.60
N SER A 221 9.88 3.57 10.34
CA SER A 221 9.00 3.78 11.50
C SER A 221 9.72 4.51 12.64
N ALA A 222 10.99 4.17 12.90
CA ALA A 222 11.77 4.80 13.98
C ALA A 222 12.07 6.27 13.67
N ILE A 223 12.50 6.57 12.44
CA ILE A 223 12.72 7.95 11.98
C ILE A 223 11.40 8.75 11.94
N ALA A 224 10.27 8.10 11.61
CA ALA A 224 8.95 8.74 11.65
C ALA A 224 8.45 9.05 13.06
N ALA A 225 8.85 8.25 14.06
CA ALA A 225 8.49 8.42 15.47
C ALA A 225 9.47 9.33 16.24
N GLY A 226 10.72 9.41 15.78
CA GLY A 226 11.79 10.20 16.37
C GLY A 226 11.88 11.65 15.87
N GLY A 227 13.06 12.23 16.04
CA GLY A 227 13.40 13.60 15.67
C GLY A 227 14.73 13.70 14.91
N ALA A 228 15.47 14.77 15.19
CA ALA A 228 16.75 15.04 14.54
C ALA A 228 17.81 13.98 14.89
N GLU A 229 17.80 13.44 16.11
CA GLU A 229 18.80 12.47 16.58
C GLU A 229 18.73 11.17 15.76
N GLU A 230 17.53 10.59 15.62
CA GLU A 230 17.33 9.39 14.82
C GLU A 230 17.62 9.64 13.34
N TRP A 231 17.23 10.82 12.82
CA TRP A 231 17.47 11.17 11.42
C TRP A 231 18.96 11.35 11.12
N ASP A 232 19.70 12.09 11.96
CA ASP A 232 21.13 12.34 11.78
C ASP A 232 21.94 11.04 11.93
N PHE A 233 21.53 10.14 12.82
CA PHE A 233 22.11 8.80 12.89
C PHE A 233 21.84 8.00 11.60
N GLY A 234 20.60 7.96 11.12
CA GLY A 234 20.25 7.32 9.84
C GLY A 234 21.05 7.88 8.66
N TRP A 235 21.25 9.20 8.63
CA TRP A 235 22.07 9.88 7.63
C TRP A 235 23.53 9.45 7.69
N LYS A 236 24.13 9.38 8.89
CA LYS A 236 25.49 8.88 9.08
C LYS A 236 25.65 7.43 8.61
N MET A 237 24.66 6.58 8.89
CA MET A 237 24.67 5.19 8.43
C MET A 237 24.54 5.10 6.91
N PHE A 238 23.74 5.96 6.28
CA PHE A 238 23.62 6.04 4.82
C PHE A 238 24.95 6.46 4.17
N ASP A 239 25.57 7.52 4.68
CA ASP A 239 26.83 8.07 4.16
C ASP A 239 27.99 7.07 4.24
N SER A 240 28.01 6.25 5.31
CA SER A 240 29.02 5.20 5.51
C SER A 240 28.68 3.84 4.87
N ALA A 241 27.51 3.70 4.25
CA ALA A 241 27.03 2.40 3.75
C ALA A 241 27.83 1.94 2.52
N THR A 242 28.42 0.75 2.62
CA THR A 242 29.12 0.10 1.50
C THR A 242 28.22 -0.83 0.70
N ILE A 243 27.12 -1.28 1.28
CA ILE A 243 26.16 -2.19 0.66
C ILE A 243 25.01 -1.38 0.04
N ALA A 244 24.87 -1.45 -1.27
CA ALA A 244 23.87 -0.67 -2.02
C ALA A 244 22.43 -0.90 -1.53
N THR A 245 22.06 -2.14 -1.21
CA THR A 245 20.71 -2.47 -0.69
C THR A 245 20.45 -1.93 0.72
N GLU A 246 21.49 -1.72 1.52
CA GLU A 246 21.37 -1.09 2.82
C GLU A 246 21.25 0.43 2.69
N ALA A 247 22.03 1.02 1.79
CA ALA A 247 21.96 2.45 1.47
C ALA A 247 20.56 2.84 0.96
N ASP A 248 19.95 2.06 0.07
CA ASP A 248 18.59 2.32 -0.43
C ASP A 248 17.53 2.28 0.69
N LYS A 249 17.62 1.31 1.61
CA LYS A 249 16.72 1.24 2.78
C LYS A 249 16.83 2.48 3.65
N LEU A 250 18.05 2.96 3.89
CA LEU A 250 18.29 4.17 4.70
C LEU A 250 17.82 5.43 3.99
N MET A 251 18.08 5.54 2.68
CA MET A 251 17.61 6.64 1.83
C MET A 251 16.08 6.77 1.87
N SER A 252 15.38 5.65 1.73
CA SER A 252 13.91 5.59 1.86
C SER A 252 13.45 5.94 3.28
N ALA A 253 14.12 5.42 4.31
CA ALA A 253 13.74 5.65 5.71
C ALA A 253 13.91 7.10 6.16
N LEU A 254 14.95 7.80 5.69
CA LEU A 254 15.17 9.22 5.98
C LEU A 254 14.02 10.12 5.50
N ALA A 255 13.33 9.70 4.44
CA ALA A 255 12.14 10.39 3.94
C ALA A 255 10.89 10.15 4.79
N CYS A 256 10.91 9.23 5.77
CA CYS A 256 9.76 8.93 6.62
C CYS A 256 9.59 9.89 7.81
N THR A 257 10.55 10.78 8.07
CA THR A 257 10.42 11.75 9.17
C THR A 257 9.18 12.62 9.03
N LYS A 258 8.55 12.95 10.16
CA LYS A 258 7.39 13.85 10.19
C LYS A 258 7.78 15.33 10.35
N GLN A 259 9.07 15.64 10.44
CA GLN A 259 9.58 16.99 10.64
C GLN A 259 9.75 17.70 9.28
N PRO A 260 8.95 18.75 8.96
CA PRO A 260 9.02 19.41 7.65
C PRO A 260 10.39 19.99 7.32
N TRP A 261 11.11 20.51 8.32
CA TRP A 261 12.44 21.10 8.12
C TRP A 261 13.51 20.06 7.76
N LEU A 262 13.40 18.83 8.27
CA LEU A 262 14.29 17.72 7.88
C LEU A 262 14.01 17.27 6.46
N LEU A 263 12.74 17.15 6.07
CA LEU A 263 12.36 16.83 4.68
C LEU A 263 12.84 17.90 3.71
N LYS A 264 12.68 19.19 4.04
CA LYS A 264 13.18 20.29 3.22
C LYS A 264 14.71 20.26 3.11
N ARG A 265 15.42 20.05 4.22
CA ARG A 265 16.89 19.87 4.21
C ARG A 265 17.29 18.70 3.31
N TYR A 266 16.53 17.61 3.35
CA TYR A 266 16.81 16.43 2.54
C TYR A 266 16.58 16.67 1.04
N LEU A 267 15.55 17.43 0.67
CA LEU A 267 15.33 17.89 -0.71
C LEU A 267 16.51 18.72 -1.22
N GLU A 268 17.02 19.66 -0.41
CA GLU A 268 18.20 20.46 -0.80
C GLU A 268 19.46 19.60 -1.01
N TYR A 269 19.63 18.53 -0.23
CA TYR A 269 20.74 17.59 -0.43
C TYR A 269 20.69 16.89 -1.79
N THR A 270 19.52 16.76 -2.41
CA THR A 270 19.40 16.15 -3.75
C THR A 270 20.05 16.99 -4.85
N LEU A 271 20.25 18.29 -4.62
CA LEU A 271 20.91 19.22 -5.54
C LEU A 271 22.44 19.22 -5.39
N ASP A 272 22.95 18.67 -4.28
CA ASP A 272 24.37 18.64 -3.93
C ASP A 272 24.98 17.25 -4.28
N PRO A 273 25.80 17.14 -5.34
CA PRO A 273 26.36 15.87 -5.78
C PRO A 273 27.37 15.27 -4.80
N ASP A 274 27.92 16.05 -3.87
CA ASP A 274 28.84 15.56 -2.85
C ASP A 274 28.08 14.89 -1.69
N LYS A 275 26.78 15.17 -1.55
CA LYS A 275 25.90 14.53 -0.56
C LYS A 275 25.10 13.39 -1.15
N ILE A 276 24.51 13.60 -2.33
CA ILE A 276 23.62 12.65 -2.98
C ILE A 276 24.08 12.44 -4.42
N ARG A 277 24.30 11.18 -4.80
CA ARG A 277 24.63 10.81 -6.18
C ARG A 277 23.50 11.26 -7.10
N LYS A 278 23.84 11.84 -8.26
CA LYS A 278 22.85 12.34 -9.24
C LYS A 278 21.77 11.32 -9.62
N GLN A 279 22.13 10.02 -9.69
CA GLN A 279 21.20 8.93 -10.01
C GLN A 279 20.18 8.62 -8.89
N ASP A 280 20.47 9.03 -7.65
CA ASP A 280 19.64 8.76 -6.46
C ASP A 280 18.70 9.93 -6.13
N ALA A 281 18.99 11.13 -6.64
CA ALA A 281 18.26 12.36 -6.33
C ALA A 281 16.74 12.23 -6.56
N THR A 282 16.31 11.58 -7.64
CA THR A 282 14.88 11.35 -7.92
C THR A 282 14.22 10.42 -6.94
N PHE A 283 14.90 9.33 -6.58
CA PHE A 283 14.36 8.37 -5.65
C PHE A 283 14.08 9.05 -4.32
N ILE A 284 14.96 9.93 -3.86
CA ILE A 284 14.75 10.73 -2.65
C ILE A 284 13.54 11.66 -2.79
N ILE A 285 13.43 12.41 -3.89
CA ILE A 285 12.27 13.29 -4.11
C ILE A 285 10.97 12.48 -4.13
N VAL A 286 10.98 11.30 -4.77
CA VAL A 286 9.84 10.36 -4.80
C VAL A 286 9.52 9.81 -3.41
N TYR A 287 10.53 9.42 -2.62
CA TYR A 287 10.34 8.93 -1.26
C TYR A 287 9.75 10.03 -0.35
N ILE A 288 10.22 11.26 -0.49
CA ILE A 288 9.66 12.42 0.24
C ILE A 288 8.23 12.72 -0.23
N ALA A 289 7.96 12.63 -1.54
CA ALA A 289 6.60 12.79 -2.07
C ALA A 289 5.65 11.69 -1.58
N ASN A 290 6.15 10.49 -1.29
CA ASN A 290 5.40 9.38 -0.68
C ASN A 290 5.08 9.62 0.80
N ASN A 291 5.72 10.57 1.47
CA ASN A 291 5.38 11.00 2.83
C ASN A 291 4.22 12.00 2.79
N VAL A 292 3.21 11.84 3.65
CA VAL A 292 2.05 12.75 3.71
C VAL A 292 2.45 14.20 4.05
N VAL A 293 3.45 14.39 4.92
CA VAL A 293 4.02 15.71 5.25
C VAL A 293 4.94 16.21 4.12
N GLY A 294 5.66 15.29 3.47
CA GLY A 294 6.61 15.60 2.41
C GLY A 294 5.99 15.88 1.05
N GLN A 295 4.75 15.45 0.82
CA GLN A 295 4.08 15.57 -0.49
C GLN A 295 4.05 17.01 -1.00
N SER A 296 3.58 17.96 -0.19
CA SER A 296 3.51 19.36 -0.60
C SER A 296 4.90 19.97 -0.77
N LEU A 297 5.85 19.60 0.11
CA LEU A 297 7.24 20.06 0.04
C LEU A 297 7.93 19.60 -1.25
N ALA A 298 7.77 18.33 -1.61
CA ALA A 298 8.32 17.77 -2.83
C ALA A 298 7.68 18.37 -4.09
N TRP A 299 6.36 18.62 -4.06
CA TRP A 299 5.66 19.28 -5.16
C TRP A 299 6.14 20.72 -5.37
N ASP A 300 6.23 21.49 -4.29
CA ASP A 300 6.73 22.87 -4.36
C ASP A 300 8.19 22.91 -4.83
N PHE A 301 9.03 22.01 -4.32
CA PHE A 301 10.42 21.89 -4.73
C PHE A 301 10.57 21.56 -6.23
N ILE A 302 9.78 20.62 -6.76
CA ILE A 302 9.79 20.30 -8.19
C ILE A 302 9.37 21.50 -9.03
N ARG A 303 8.34 22.24 -8.61
CA ARG A 303 7.89 23.44 -9.33
C ARG A 303 8.95 24.54 -9.32
N GLU A 304 9.60 24.78 -8.18
CA GLU A 304 10.63 25.80 -8.03
C GLU A 304 11.93 25.46 -8.78
N ARG A 305 12.30 24.18 -8.84
CA ARG A 305 13.58 23.70 -9.37
C ARG A 305 13.47 22.96 -10.69
N TRP A 306 12.32 23.01 -11.38
CA TRP A 306 12.07 22.19 -12.57
C TRP A 306 13.16 22.36 -13.64
N GLU A 307 13.52 23.59 -13.98
CA GLU A 307 14.55 23.86 -14.98
C GLU A 307 15.90 23.22 -14.60
N TYR A 308 16.31 23.34 -13.34
CA TYR A 308 17.55 22.72 -12.85
C TYR A 308 17.46 21.19 -12.92
N ILE A 309 16.37 20.61 -12.40
CA ILE A 309 16.17 19.16 -12.40
C ILE A 309 16.16 18.62 -13.84
N PHE A 310 15.47 19.32 -14.74
CA PHE A 310 15.36 18.96 -16.14
C PHE A 310 16.71 19.03 -16.86
N THR A 311 17.47 20.12 -16.67
CA THR A 311 18.74 20.33 -17.36
C THR A 311 19.88 19.47 -16.79
N GLN A 312 20.00 19.39 -15.46
CA GLN A 312 21.12 18.71 -14.81
C GLN A 312 20.97 17.19 -14.79
N TYR A 313 19.74 16.69 -14.80
CA TYR A 313 19.49 15.26 -14.75
C TYR A 313 18.86 14.68 -16.02
N GLY A 314 18.35 15.50 -16.94
CA GLY A 314 17.67 15.03 -18.15
C GLY A 314 18.57 14.45 -19.24
N GLY A 315 19.89 14.61 -19.14
CA GLY A 315 20.86 14.01 -20.07
C GLY A 315 21.19 12.53 -19.81
N GLY A 316 20.61 11.89 -18.78
CA GLY A 316 20.95 10.51 -18.35
C GLY A 316 19.74 9.57 -18.19
N SER A 317 19.91 8.45 -17.46
CA SER A 317 18.89 7.42 -17.16
C SER A 317 17.72 7.88 -16.29
N PHE A 318 17.42 9.18 -16.26
CA PHE A 318 16.44 9.79 -15.40
C PHE A 318 15.00 9.55 -15.89
N SER A 319 14.15 9.03 -15.02
CA SER A 319 12.73 8.83 -15.32
C SER A 319 11.89 10.01 -14.82
N PHE A 320 11.75 11.05 -15.64
CA PHE A 320 10.80 12.14 -15.37
C PHE A 320 9.36 11.61 -15.30
N SER A 321 9.06 10.53 -16.03
CA SER A 321 7.78 9.84 -15.96
C SER A 321 7.47 9.37 -14.53
N SER A 322 8.40 8.63 -13.90
CA SER A 322 8.24 8.17 -12.51
C SER A 322 8.16 9.34 -11.52
N LEU A 323 8.96 10.38 -11.72
CA LEU A 323 8.96 11.56 -10.85
C LEU A 323 7.60 12.27 -10.85
N ILE A 324 7.08 12.59 -12.04
CA ILE A 324 5.79 13.26 -12.22
C ILE A 324 4.65 12.36 -11.70
N ASP A 325 4.68 11.07 -12.04
CA ASP A 325 3.68 10.10 -11.59
C ASP A 325 3.58 10.09 -10.06
N ARG A 326 4.71 9.96 -9.37
CA ARG A 326 4.76 9.81 -7.91
C ARG A 326 4.48 11.09 -7.16
N VAL A 327 5.01 12.24 -7.59
CA VAL A 327 4.76 13.52 -6.90
C VAL A 327 3.29 13.94 -6.97
N THR A 328 2.60 13.56 -8.04
CA THR A 328 1.18 13.91 -8.25
C THR A 328 0.21 12.78 -7.88
N GLN A 329 0.69 11.62 -7.38
CA GLN A 329 -0.17 10.43 -7.17
C GLN A 329 -1.31 10.63 -6.17
N ARG A 330 -1.16 11.58 -5.23
CA ARG A 330 -2.17 11.91 -4.20
C ARG A 330 -3.20 12.93 -4.67
N PHE A 331 -3.01 13.55 -5.83
CA PHE A 331 -3.87 14.63 -6.28
C PHE A 331 -5.28 14.11 -6.51
N SER A 332 -6.23 14.77 -5.85
CA SER A 332 -7.63 14.35 -5.77
C SER A 332 -8.58 15.53 -5.55
N THR A 333 -8.10 16.76 -5.74
CA THR A 333 -8.89 17.98 -5.61
C THR A 333 -8.80 18.87 -6.86
N GLU A 334 -9.84 19.66 -7.10
CA GLU A 334 -9.87 20.66 -8.19
C GLU A 334 -8.71 21.67 -8.09
N PHE A 335 -8.27 21.97 -6.87
CA PHE A 335 -7.15 22.88 -6.64
C PHE A 335 -5.82 22.25 -7.11
N GLU A 336 -5.55 21.00 -6.74
CA GLU A 336 -4.36 20.27 -7.19
C GLU A 336 -4.37 20.05 -8.72
N LEU A 337 -5.55 19.81 -9.32
CA LEU A 337 -5.70 19.72 -10.78
C LEU A 337 -5.28 21.02 -11.47
N LYS A 338 -5.77 22.16 -10.98
CA LYS A 338 -5.39 23.49 -11.50
C LYS A 338 -3.90 23.76 -11.33
N GLN A 339 -3.31 23.37 -10.19
CA GLN A 339 -1.87 23.50 -9.98
C GLN A 339 -1.07 22.67 -11.00
N LEU A 340 -1.52 21.46 -11.33
CA LEU A 340 -0.86 20.60 -12.30
C LEU A 340 -0.98 21.13 -13.73
N GLN A 341 -2.13 21.67 -14.09
CA GLN A 341 -2.35 22.35 -15.39
C GLN A 341 -1.47 23.61 -15.50
N GLN A 342 -1.41 24.43 -14.46
CA GLN A 342 -0.55 25.61 -14.44
C GLN A 342 0.93 25.21 -14.56
N PHE A 343 1.37 24.18 -13.83
CA PHE A 343 2.73 23.67 -13.94
C PHE A 343 3.10 23.24 -15.37
N LYS A 344 2.15 22.63 -16.10
CA LYS A 344 2.30 22.28 -17.52
C LYS A 344 2.51 23.52 -18.39
N GLU A 345 1.72 24.56 -18.19
CA GLU A 345 1.80 25.82 -18.93
C GLU A 345 3.11 26.57 -18.64
N ASP A 346 3.44 26.74 -17.36
CA ASP A 346 4.63 27.48 -16.90
C ASP A 346 5.93 26.89 -17.47
N ASN A 347 5.99 25.56 -17.59
CA ASN A 347 7.20 24.84 -18.00
C ASN A 347 7.15 24.37 -19.45
N ALA A 348 6.18 24.82 -20.26
CA ALA A 348 6.06 24.43 -21.67
C ALA A 348 7.31 24.78 -22.50
N HIS A 349 8.00 25.87 -22.16
CA HIS A 349 9.22 26.32 -22.81
C HIS A 349 10.46 25.46 -22.47
N ILE A 350 10.49 24.86 -21.27
CA ILE A 350 11.54 23.92 -20.84
C ILE A 350 11.25 22.53 -21.42
N GLY A 351 9.97 22.13 -21.39
CA GLY A 351 9.51 20.81 -21.78
C GLY A 351 9.57 19.80 -20.63
N PHE A 352 9.16 18.56 -20.94
CA PHE A 352 9.05 17.46 -19.98
C PHE A 352 9.80 16.18 -20.38
N GLY A 353 10.42 16.17 -21.57
CA GLY A 353 11.19 15.03 -22.09
C GLY A 353 10.38 13.72 -22.03
N SER A 354 10.98 12.68 -21.43
CA SER A 354 10.34 11.37 -21.22
C SER A 354 9.10 11.41 -20.29
N GLY A 355 8.89 12.50 -19.55
CA GLY A 355 7.76 12.71 -18.67
C GLY A 355 6.51 13.31 -19.33
N THR A 356 6.58 13.69 -20.62
CA THR A 356 5.46 14.38 -21.30
C THR A 356 4.15 13.58 -21.24
N LEU A 357 4.19 12.29 -21.57
CA LEU A 357 3.00 11.42 -21.47
C LEU A 357 2.54 11.23 -20.02
N ALA A 358 3.48 11.11 -19.09
CA ALA A 358 3.17 10.94 -17.67
C ALA A 358 2.45 12.15 -17.08
N LEU A 359 2.76 13.36 -17.57
CA LEU A 359 2.07 14.58 -17.17
C LEU A 359 0.60 14.57 -17.63
N GLU A 360 0.32 14.18 -18.87
CA GLU A 360 -1.08 14.03 -19.33
C GLU A 360 -1.82 12.95 -18.55
N GLN A 361 -1.17 11.81 -18.31
CA GLN A 361 -1.73 10.73 -17.50
C GLN A 361 -1.98 11.17 -16.05
N ALA A 362 -1.12 12.02 -15.49
CA ALA A 362 -1.30 12.57 -14.15
C ALA A 362 -2.51 13.52 -14.08
N ILE A 363 -2.76 14.33 -15.11
CA ILE A 363 -3.94 15.19 -15.22
C ILE A 363 -5.22 14.33 -15.26
N GLU A 364 -5.27 13.35 -16.18
CA GLU A 364 -6.41 12.43 -16.32
C GLU A 364 -6.65 11.62 -15.05
N ARG A 365 -5.58 11.10 -14.42
CA ARG A 365 -5.67 10.41 -13.13
C ARG A 365 -6.22 11.32 -12.04
N THR A 366 -5.78 12.58 -11.99
CA THR A 366 -6.28 13.54 -10.98
C THR A 366 -7.78 13.76 -11.15
N MET A 367 -8.26 13.90 -12.39
CA MET A 367 -9.71 13.98 -12.68
C MET A 367 -10.45 12.71 -12.23
N ALA A 368 -9.89 11.53 -12.49
CA ALA A 368 -10.47 10.27 -12.04
C ALA A 368 -10.49 10.15 -10.50
N ASN A 369 -9.43 10.59 -9.82
CA ASN A 369 -9.34 10.61 -8.36
C ASN A 369 -10.36 11.57 -7.74
N ILE A 370 -10.52 12.78 -8.28
CA ILE A 370 -11.55 13.75 -7.84
C ILE A 370 -12.93 13.09 -7.88
N LYS A 371 -13.27 12.46 -9.01
CA LYS A 371 -14.55 11.77 -9.18
C LYS A 371 -14.70 10.60 -8.19
N TRP A 372 -13.67 9.78 -8.03
CA TRP A 372 -13.71 8.65 -7.11
C TRP A 372 -13.89 9.09 -5.66
N VAL A 373 -13.17 10.12 -5.21
CA VAL A 373 -13.30 10.67 -3.84
C VAL A 373 -14.71 11.25 -3.63
N ALA A 374 -15.24 12.00 -4.59
CA ALA A 374 -16.59 12.55 -4.50
C ALA A 374 -17.67 11.46 -4.34
N GLU A 375 -17.53 10.35 -5.06
CA GLU A 375 -18.48 9.23 -5.02
C GLU A 375 -18.31 8.34 -3.77
N ASN A 376 -17.08 8.16 -3.27
CA ASN A 376 -16.77 7.10 -2.29
C ASN A 376 -16.44 7.60 -0.89
N LYS A 377 -16.05 8.87 -0.69
CA LYS A 377 -15.61 9.37 0.62
C LYS A 377 -16.62 9.11 1.73
N LYS A 378 -17.89 9.46 1.51
CA LYS A 378 -18.95 9.32 2.52
C LYS A 378 -19.31 7.85 2.82
N PRO A 379 -19.58 6.98 1.81
CA PRO A 379 -19.79 5.55 2.07
C PRO A 379 -18.62 4.88 2.79
N VAL A 380 -17.38 5.18 2.39
CA VAL A 380 -16.17 4.61 3.00
C VAL A 380 -16.00 5.09 4.45
N LEU A 381 -16.20 6.38 4.72
CA LEU A 381 -16.19 6.92 6.08
C LEU A 381 -17.19 6.21 6.99
N ASN A 382 -18.45 6.17 6.56
CA ASN A 382 -19.53 5.53 7.31
C ASN A 382 -19.23 4.06 7.58
N TRP A 383 -18.65 3.36 6.60
CA TRP A 383 -18.28 1.96 6.76
C TRP A 383 -17.19 1.77 7.81
N PHE A 384 -16.11 2.57 7.78
CA PHE A 384 -15.06 2.48 8.79
C PHE A 384 -15.57 2.85 10.18
N ASP A 385 -16.37 3.91 10.30
CA ASP A 385 -16.98 4.29 11.59
C ASP A 385 -17.89 3.17 12.13
N SER A 386 -18.64 2.47 11.28
CA SER A 386 -19.48 1.36 11.71
C SER A 386 -18.71 0.12 12.16
N GLN A 387 -17.41 0.01 11.85
CA GLN A 387 -16.55 -1.09 12.35
C GLN A 387 -15.95 -0.80 13.73
N LEU A 388 -16.11 0.42 14.24
CA LEU A 388 -15.54 0.85 15.51
C LEU A 388 -16.61 0.81 16.61
N PRO A 389 -16.23 0.53 17.87
CA PRO A 389 -17.14 0.69 18.98
C PRO A 389 -17.67 2.14 19.05
N PRO A 390 -18.89 2.37 19.55
CA PRO A 390 -19.44 3.72 19.68
C PRO A 390 -18.44 4.61 20.43
N ARG A 391 -18.16 5.81 19.90
CA ARG A 391 -17.33 6.78 20.64
C ARG A 391 -18.05 7.09 21.95
N GLU A 392 -17.45 6.73 23.08
CA GLU A 392 -17.86 7.30 24.36
C GLU A 392 -17.64 8.81 24.25
N ILE A 393 -18.74 9.56 24.13
CA ILE A 393 -18.71 11.01 24.23
C ILE A 393 -18.43 11.30 25.71
N THR A 394 -17.15 11.42 26.06
CA THR A 394 -16.78 12.02 27.34
C THR A 394 -17.16 13.50 27.26
N ALA A 395 -18.23 13.83 28.00
CA ALA A 395 -18.80 15.16 28.13
C ALA A 395 -17.86 16.15 28.84
#